data_AF-A0A936UN32-F1
#
_entry.id   AF-A0A936UN32-F1
#
_cell.length_a   1.000
_cell.length_b   1.000
_cell.length_c   1.000
_cell.angle_alpha   90.00
_cell.angle_beta   90.00
_cell.angle_gamma   90.00
#
_symmetry.space_group_name_H-M   'P 1'
#
loop_
_entity.id
_entity.type
_entity.pdbx_description
1 polymer ?
#
loop_
_entity_poly.entity_id
_entity_poly.type
_entity_poly.pdbx_seq_one_letter_code
_entity_poly.pdbx_strand_id
1 'polypeptide(L)'
;MNGQVGLLERITVDDRICNGKPVIRGLRITARTILEFLLAGTPEAEVLKQYPMLEPEDLAACRQFALSLMGNSFTVKNVAA
;
A
#
# COMPACT_ATOMS: atom_id res chain seq x y z
N MET A 1 2.40 -20.41 -10.35
CA MET A 1 2.79 -19.04 -9.94
C MET A 1 1.57 -18.33 -9.33
N ASN A 2 1.06 -18.81 -8.18
CA ASN A 2 -0.24 -18.36 -7.63
C ASN A 2 -0.11 -17.42 -6.41
N GLY A 3 1.11 -16.98 -6.06
CA GLY A 3 1.35 -16.13 -4.88
C GLY A 3 1.00 -14.65 -5.07
N GLN A 4 0.71 -14.19 -6.28
CA GLN A 4 0.48 -12.76 -6.57
C GLN A 4 -0.98 -12.31 -6.39
N VAL A 5 -1.96 -13.21 -6.51
CA VAL A 5 -3.38 -12.83 -6.42
C VAL A 5 -3.80 -12.58 -4.96
N GLY A 6 -3.28 -13.38 -4.01
CA GLY A 6 -3.65 -13.25 -2.58
C GLY A 6 -3.04 -12.05 -1.86
N LEU A 7 -1.97 -11.44 -2.38
CA LEU A 7 -1.37 -10.26 -1.74
C LEU A 7 -2.20 -8.99 -1.99
N LEU A 8 -2.74 -8.81 -3.20
CA LEU A 8 -3.56 -7.65 -3.52
C LEU A 8 -4.88 -7.62 -2.73
N GLU A 9 -5.42 -8.78 -2.32
CA GLU A 9 -6.60 -8.87 -1.45
C GLU A 9 -6.40 -8.22 -0.07
N ARG A 10 -5.13 -8.01 0.33
CA ARG A 10 -4.79 -7.31 1.57
C ARG A 10 -4.90 -5.79 1.44
N ILE A 11 -5.08 -5.26 0.24
CA ILE A 11 -5.34 -3.84 0.02
C ILE A 11 -6.81 -3.66 -0.34
N THR A 12 -7.49 -2.83 0.44
CA THR A 12 -8.92 -2.55 0.29
C THR A 12 -9.15 -1.07 0.01
N VAL A 13 -10.22 -0.77 -0.70
CA VAL A 13 -10.66 0.60 -1.02
C VAL A 13 -12.12 0.72 -0.63
N ASP A 14 -12.43 1.58 0.33
CA ASP A 14 -13.79 1.93 0.74
C ASP A 14 -13.85 3.45 0.90
N ASP A 15 -14.78 4.12 0.22
CA ASP A 15 -14.95 5.58 0.28
C ASP A 15 -15.20 6.09 1.70
N ARG A 16 -15.73 5.24 2.58
CA ARG A 16 -15.99 5.54 4.00
C ARG A 16 -14.72 5.47 4.86
N ILE A 17 -13.62 4.95 4.33
CA ILE A 17 -12.35 4.76 5.04
C ILE A 17 -11.25 5.59 4.35
N CYS A 18 -10.60 6.47 5.11
CA CYS A 18 -9.49 7.28 4.62
C CYS A 18 -9.78 8.04 3.29
N ASN A 19 -11.03 8.44 3.06
CA ASN A 19 -11.52 9.10 1.85
C ASN A 19 -11.27 8.29 0.56
N GLY A 20 -11.55 6.99 0.59
CA GLY A 20 -11.38 6.11 -0.58
C GLY A 20 -9.93 5.84 -0.96
N LYS A 21 -8.97 6.14 -0.06
CA LYS A 21 -7.57 5.80 -0.29
C LYS A 21 -7.36 4.29 -0.11
N PRO A 22 -6.45 3.66 -0.87
CA PRO A 22 -6.07 2.27 -0.64
C PRO A 22 -5.50 2.06 0.77
N VAL A 23 -6.15 1.19 1.54
CA VAL A 23 -5.81 0.87 2.93
C VAL A 23 -5.52 -0.62 3.11
N ILE A 24 -4.66 -0.93 4.09
CA ILE A 24 -4.32 -2.31 4.45
C ILE A 24 -5.53 -2.97 5.12
N ARG A 25 -5.74 -4.27 4.86
CA ARG A 25 -6.93 -5.04 5.24
C ARG A 25 -7.34 -4.84 6.69
N GLY A 26 -8.53 -4.31 6.92
CA GLY A 26 -9.08 -4.10 8.27
C GLY A 26 -8.33 -3.06 9.12
N LEU A 27 -7.38 -2.33 8.53
CA LEU A 27 -6.60 -1.30 9.19
C LEU A 27 -6.92 0.08 8.58
N ARG A 28 -6.86 1.13 9.39
CA ARG A 28 -6.98 2.51 8.92
C ARG A 28 -5.61 3.09 8.56
N ILE A 29 -4.75 2.27 7.94
CA ILE A 29 -3.39 2.60 7.53
C ILE A 29 -3.35 2.53 6.01
N THR A 30 -2.96 3.63 5.37
CA THR A 30 -2.92 3.68 3.90
C THR A 30 -1.70 2.95 3.35
N ALA A 31 -1.84 2.30 2.20
CA ALA A 31 -0.70 1.71 1.49
C ALA A 31 0.39 2.74 1.21
N ARG A 32 -0.02 3.99 0.92
CA ARG A 32 0.88 5.13 0.75
C ARG A 32 1.75 5.38 1.98
N THR A 33 1.17 5.38 3.19
CA THR A 33 1.91 5.62 4.44
C THR A 33 3.04 4.61 4.61
N ILE A 34 2.77 3.33 4.36
CA ILE A 34 3.80 2.29 4.45
C ILE A 34 4.86 2.47 3.37
N LEU A 35 4.46 2.77 2.13
CA LEU A 35 5.41 3.06 1.06
C LEU A 35 6.29 4.28 1.36
N GLU A 36 5.77 5.32 2.00
CA GLU A 36 6.55 6.49 2.42
C GLU A 36 7.65 6.11 3.43
N PHE A 37 7.35 5.27 4.43
CA PHE A 37 8.37 4.77 5.36
C PHE A 37 9.44 3.93 4.66
N LEU A 38 9.02 3.01 3.80
CA LEU A 38 9.94 2.13 3.06
C LEU A 38 10.85 2.92 2.12
N LEU A 39 10.29 3.91 1.41
CA LEU A 39 11.05 4.78 0.51
C LEU A 39 11.96 5.76 1.25
N ALA A 40 11.63 6.14 2.48
CA ALA A 40 12.51 6.89 3.36
C ALA A 40 13.69 6.04 3.90
N GLY A 41 13.79 4.77 3.54
CA GLY A 41 14.86 3.86 3.98
C GLY A 41 14.60 3.21 5.34
N THR A 42 13.38 3.28 5.86
CA THR A 42 13.03 2.62 7.12
C THR A 42 13.05 1.10 6.91
N PRO A 43 13.82 0.33 7.71
CA PRO A 43 13.84 -1.12 7.60
C PRO A 43 12.45 -1.72 7.89
N GLU A 44 12.06 -2.78 7.16
CA GLU A 44 10.75 -3.42 7.33
C GLU A 44 10.48 -3.87 8.77
N ALA A 45 11.51 -4.40 9.45
CA ALA A 45 11.41 -4.83 10.84
C ALA A 45 11.05 -3.66 11.78
N GLU A 46 11.53 -2.45 11.52
CA GLU A 46 11.20 -1.28 12.31
C GLU A 46 9.78 -0.79 12.01
N VAL A 47 9.34 -0.87 10.75
CA VAL A 47 7.93 -0.59 10.38
C VAL A 47 6.99 -1.56 11.10
N LEU A 48 7.29 -2.86 11.10
CA LEU A 48 6.49 -3.89 11.78
C LEU A 48 6.50 -3.70 13.31
N LYS A 49 7.60 -3.19 13.87
CA LYS A 49 7.67 -2.84 15.29
C LYS A 49 6.84 -1.61 15.64
N GLN A 50 6.83 -0.60 14.77
CA GLN A 50 6.01 0.60 14.93
C GLN A 50 4.51 0.33 14.74
N TYR A 51 4.19 -0.64 13.87
CA TYR A 51 2.82 -1.08 13.59
C TYR A 51 2.68 -2.59 13.83
N PRO A 52 2.57 -3.04 15.10
CA PRO A 52 2.54 -4.46 15.46
C PRO A 52 1.37 -5.26 14.88
N MET A 53 0.35 -4.57 14.38
CA MET A 53 -0.80 -5.18 13.69
C MET A 53 -0.52 -5.54 12.23
N LEU A 54 0.61 -5.09 11.68
CA LEU A 54 1.02 -5.42 10.32
C LEU A 54 1.75 -6.76 10.29
N GLU A 55 1.53 -7.47 9.19
CA GLU A 55 2.31 -8.65 8.83
C GLU A 55 3.27 -8.29 7.69
N PRO A 56 4.40 -9.01 7.52
CA PRO A 56 5.31 -8.80 6.39
C PRO A 56 4.61 -8.80 5.02
N GLU A 57 3.56 -9.61 4.89
CA GLU A 57 2.72 -9.71 3.69
C GLU A 57 1.97 -8.41 3.40
N ASP A 58 1.67 -7.57 4.39
CA ASP A 58 1.07 -6.24 4.16
C ASP A 58 2.05 -5.29 3.46
N LEU A 59 3.32 -5.34 3.83
CA LEU A 59 4.36 -4.53 3.20
C LEU A 59 4.59 -4.99 1.75
N ALA A 60 4.60 -6.30 1.53
CA ALA A 60 4.66 -6.89 0.20
C ALA A 60 3.43 -6.51 -0.64
N ALA A 61 2.23 -6.54 -0.06
CA ALA A 61 0.99 -6.13 -0.70
C ALA A 61 1.02 -4.64 -1.10
N CYS A 62 1.53 -3.75 -0.25
CA CYS A 62 1.67 -2.32 -0.57
C CYS A 62 2.55 -2.10 -1.81
N ARG A 63 3.71 -2.79 -1.89
CA ARG A 63 4.60 -2.71 -3.06
C ARG A 63 3.96 -3.27 -4.32
N GLN A 64 3.33 -4.43 -4.21
CA GLN A 64 2.68 -5.06 -5.36
C GLN A 64 1.50 -4.23 -5.87
N PHE A 65 0.73 -3.64 -4.96
CA PHE A 65 -0.34 -2.72 -5.32
C PHE A 65 0.19 -1.52 -6.10
N ALA A 66 1.28 -0.89 -5.64
CA ALA A 66 1.92 0.21 -6.38
C ALA A 66 2.40 -0.22 -7.78
N LEU A 67 3.04 -1.39 -7.89
CA LEU A 67 3.44 -1.95 -9.19
C LEU A 67 2.24 -2.19 -10.11
N SER A 68 1.13 -2.71 -9.57
CA SER A 68 -0.07 -3.01 -10.36
C SER A 68 -0.69 -1.76 -10.98
N LEU A 69 -0.69 -0.63 -10.26
CA LEU A 69 -1.18 0.66 -10.76
C LEU A 69 -0.31 1.19 -11.90
N MET A 70 0.99 0.95 -11.85
CA MET A 70 1.92 1.38 -12.91
C MET A 70 1.76 0.60 -14.21
N GLY A 71 1.11 -0.56 -14.18
CA GLY A 71 0.76 -1.33 -15.38
C GLY A 71 -0.37 -0.70 -16.21
N ASN A 72 -1.09 0.27 -15.65
CA ASN A 72 -2.18 0.95 -16.36
C ASN A 72 -1.64 2.09 -17.23
N SER A 73 -2.35 2.41 -18.32
CA SER A 73 -2.05 3.63 -19.08
C SER A 73 -2.61 4.85 -18.35
N PHE A 74 -1.73 5.76 -17.91
CA PHE A 74 -2.12 7.01 -17.28
C PHE A 74 -1.49 8.20 -17.99
N THR A 75 -2.25 9.29 -18.09
CA THR A 75 -1.74 10.59 -18.51
C THR A 75 -1.51 11.45 -17.28
N VAL A 76 -0.25 11.76 -16.98
CA VAL A 76 0.09 12.70 -15.90
C VAL A 76 -0.31 14.10 -16.37
N LYS A 77 -1.41 14.61 -15.82
CA LYS A 77 -1.75 16.04 -15.96
C LYS A 77 -1.00 16.80 -14.89
N ASN A 78 -0.15 17.73 -15.30
CA ASN A 78 0.44 18.67 -14.37
C ASN A 78 -0.65 19.65 -13.92
N VAL A 79 -1.20 19.42 -12.74
CA VAL A 79 -2.01 20.42 -12.02
C VAL A 79 -1.02 21.30 -11.24
N ALA A 80 -0.35 22.18 -11.97
CA ALA A 80 0.34 23.31 -11.37
C ALA A 80 -0.73 24.21 -10.74
N ALA A 81 -0.53 24.55 -9.46
CA ALA A 81 -1.30 25.57 -8.75
C ALA A 81 -0.86 26.97 -9.16
#